data_AF-A0A2E4WZV1-F1
#
_entry.id   AF-A0A2E4WZV1-F1
#
_cell.length_a   1.000
_cell.length_b   1.000
_cell.length_c   1.000
_cell.angle_alpha   90.00
_cell.angle_beta   90.00
_cell.angle_gamma   90.00
#
_symmetry.space_group_name_H-M   'P 1'
#
loop_
_entity.id
_entity.type
_entity.pdbx_description
1 polymer ?
#
loop_
_entity_poly.entity_id
_entity_poly.type
_entity_poly.pdbx_seq_one_letter_code
_entity_poly.pdbx_strand_id
1 'polypeptide(L)'
;MLQNMSDPSTIGPAMAIALLTTFYGALLANLLFTPLATKLKMRSEEELKSRELMIYGVLCIANGDSPRLVEKKVNAILDPSDRLSMFE
;
A
#
# COMPACT_ATOMS: atom_id res chain seq x y z
N MET A 1 -14.37 22.80 -27.96
CA MET A 1 -15.66 22.19 -28.38
C MET A 1 -16.75 23.24 -28.52
N LEU A 2 -17.07 24.00 -27.46
CA LEU A 2 -18.13 25.03 -27.51
C LEU A 2 -17.78 26.31 -28.29
N GLN A 3 -16.54 26.45 -28.77
CA GLN A 3 -16.05 27.67 -29.40
C GLN A 3 -16.32 27.74 -30.92
N ASN A 4 -16.61 26.60 -31.57
CA ASN A 4 -16.90 26.48 -33.01
C ASN A 4 -18.18 25.65 -33.24
N MET A 5 -19.30 26.11 -32.67
CA MET A 5 -20.58 25.38 -32.72
C MET A 5 -21.34 25.57 -34.05
N SER A 6 -20.80 26.38 -34.95
CA SER A 6 -21.37 26.77 -36.24
C SER A 6 -21.19 25.72 -37.35
N ASP A 7 -20.28 24.75 -37.18
CA ASP A 7 -20.04 23.69 -38.17
C ASP A 7 -20.21 22.30 -37.53
N PRO A 8 -21.39 21.66 -37.69
CA PRO A 8 -21.72 20.37 -37.06
C PRO A 8 -20.74 19.23 -37.40
N SER A 9 -20.04 19.36 -38.54
CA SER A 9 -19.01 18.42 -39.00
C SER A 9 -17.80 18.33 -38.05
N THR A 10 -17.52 19.41 -37.30
CA THR A 10 -16.36 19.50 -36.39
C THR A 10 -16.64 18.99 -34.97
N ILE A 11 -17.93 18.80 -34.62
CA ILE A 11 -18.35 18.37 -33.27
C ILE A 11 -18.03 16.90 -33.03
N GLY A 12 -18.23 16.04 -34.04
CA GLY A 12 -17.96 14.60 -33.96
C GLY A 12 -16.49 14.26 -33.65
N PRO A 13 -15.52 14.77 -34.44
CA PRO A 13 -14.09 14.54 -34.20
C PRO A 13 -13.64 15.07 -32.85
N ALA A 14 -14.13 16.26 -32.45
CA ALA A 14 -13.80 16.82 -31.15
C ALA A 14 -14.31 15.90 -30.03
N MET A 15 -15.60 15.53 -30.05
CA MET A 15 -16.21 14.67 -29.03
C MET A 15 -15.51 13.32 -28.89
N ALA A 16 -15.08 12.71 -30.00
CA ALA A 16 -14.31 11.47 -29.98
C ALA A 16 -13.00 11.59 -29.18
N ILE A 17 -12.28 12.71 -29.31
CA ILE A 17 -11.02 12.96 -28.57
C ILE A 17 -11.30 13.08 -27.06
N ALA A 18 -12.37 13.77 -26.66
CA ALA A 18 -12.73 13.88 -25.24
C ALA A 18 -13.10 12.53 -24.61
N LEU A 19 -13.82 11.68 -25.35
CA LEU A 19 -14.16 10.33 -24.90
C LEU A 19 -12.93 9.43 -24.81
N LEU A 20 -12.02 9.50 -25.78
CA LEU A 20 -10.74 8.77 -25.73
C LEU A 20 -9.88 9.22 -24.55
N THR A 21 -9.83 10.52 -24.27
CA THR A 21 -9.07 11.07 -23.13
C THR A 21 -9.62 10.54 -21.81
N THR A 22 -10.95 10.50 -21.67
CA THR A 22 -11.63 9.90 -20.50
C THR A 22 -11.37 8.40 -20.40
N PHE A 23 -11.41 7.68 -21.53
CA PHE A 23 -11.15 6.26 -21.59
C PHE A 23 -9.74 5.92 -21.14
N TYR A 24 -8.70 6.55 -21.72
CA TYR A 24 -7.31 6.32 -21.31
C TYR A 24 -7.08 6.70 -19.85
N GLY A 25 -7.68 7.78 -19.35
CA GLY A 25 -7.59 8.16 -17.94
C GLY A 25 -8.18 7.10 -17.01
N ALA A 26 -9.39 6.62 -17.29
CA ALA A 26 -10.05 5.59 -16.48
C ALA A 26 -9.29 4.24 -16.53
N LEU A 27 -8.73 3.90 -17.69
CA LEU A 27 -7.95 2.67 -17.89
C LEU A 27 -6.65 2.71 -17.07
N LEU A 28 -5.88 3.79 -17.18
CA LEU A 28 -4.63 3.94 -16.43
C LEU A 28 -4.86 4.00 -14.92
N ALA A 29 -5.89 4.73 -14.48
CA ALA A 29 -6.24 4.83 -13.06
C ALA A 29 -6.54 3.45 -12.47
N ASN A 30 -7.47 2.71 -13.05
CA ASN A 30 -7.96 1.47 -12.46
C ASN A 30 -7.05 0.27 -12.72
N LEU A 31 -6.40 0.21 -13.88
CA LEU A 31 -5.61 -0.96 -14.27
C LEU A 31 -4.15 -0.89 -13.81
N LEU A 32 -3.58 0.32 -13.69
CA LEU A 32 -2.17 0.49 -13.33
C LEU A 32 -1.99 1.14 -11.97
N PHE A 33 -2.56 2.34 -11.77
CA PHE A 33 -2.24 3.12 -10.57
C PHE A 33 -2.90 2.58 -9.30
N THR A 34 -4.16 2.15 -9.35
CA THR A 34 -4.84 1.54 -8.21
C THR A 34 -4.14 0.28 -7.68
N PRO A 35 -3.85 -0.76 -8.50
CA PRO A 35 -3.15 -1.94 -8.00
C PRO A 35 -1.71 -1.64 -7.55
N LEU A 36 -1.03 -0.68 -8.20
CA LEU A 36 0.29 -0.24 -7.77
C LEU A 36 0.26 0.40 -6.37
N ALA A 37 -0.72 1.26 -6.12
CA ALA A 37 -0.92 1.89 -4.81
C ALA A 37 -1.22 0.85 -3.72
N THR A 38 -2.09 -0.13 -4.01
CA THR A 38 -2.39 -1.22 -3.07
C THR A 38 -1.15 -2.04 -2.75
N LYS A 39 -0.33 -2.38 -3.75
CA LYS A 39 0.90 -3.13 -3.56
C LYS A 39 1.93 -2.37 -2.71
N LEU A 40 2.08 -1.07 -2.97
CA LEU A 40 2.96 -0.21 -2.18
C LEU A 40 2.48 -0.11 -0.72
N LYS A 41 1.16 0.00 -0.51
CA LYS A 41 0.58 0.04 0.83
C LYS A 41 0.85 -1.26 1.60
N MET A 42 0.63 -2.42 0.97
CA MET A 42 0.97 -3.71 1.59
C MET A 42 2.44 -3.78 2.01
N ARG A 43 3.36 -3.38 1.13
CA ARG A 43 4.80 -3.37 1.45
C ARG A 43 5.13 -2.42 2.61
N SER A 44 4.47 -1.26 2.64
CA SER A 44 4.62 -0.31 3.74
C SER A 44 4.09 -0.87 5.06
N GLU A 45 3.00 -1.62 5.05
CA GLU A 45 2.44 -2.26 6.26
C GLU A 45 3.36 -3.39 6.76
N GLU A 46 3.92 -4.21 5.87
CA GLU A 46 4.94 -5.21 6.21
C GLU A 46 6.17 -4.56 6.89
N GLU A 47 6.66 -3.46 6.31
CA GLU A 47 7.80 -2.72 6.86
C GLU A 47 7.47 -2.08 8.22
N LEU A 48 6.27 -1.52 8.36
CA LEU A 48 5.82 -0.92 9.62
C LEU A 48 5.77 -1.97 10.74
N LYS A 49 5.22 -3.16 10.47
CA LYS A 49 5.19 -4.28 11.42
C LYS A 49 6.59 -4.70 11.86
N SER A 50 7.54 -4.79 10.91
CA SER A 50 8.93 -5.11 11.23
C SER A 50 9.60 -4.05 12.12
N ARG A 51 9.35 -2.76 11.85
CA ARG A 51 9.87 -1.65 12.65
C ARG A 51 9.24 -1.60 14.05
N GLU A 52 7.95 -1.85 14.17
CA GLU A 52 7.26 -1.95 15.47
C GLU A 52 7.87 -3.06 16.34
N LEU A 53 8.13 -4.23 15.75
CA LEU A 53 8.80 -5.33 16.43
C LEU A 53 10.21 -4.95 16.92
N MET A 54 11.00 -4.25 16.09
CA MET A 54 12.32 -3.77 16.50
C MET A 54 12.23 -2.80 17.67
N ILE A 55 11.33 -1.82 17.62
CA ILE A 55 11.13 -0.84 18.70
C ILE A 55 10.74 -1.56 20.00
N TYR A 56 9.81 -2.51 19.90
CA TYR A 56 9.35 -3.29 21.04
C TYR A 56 10.49 -4.12 21.66
N GLY A 57 11.32 -4.76 20.83
CA GLY A 57 12.49 -5.50 21.27
C GLY A 57 13.51 -4.60 22.00
N VAL A 58 13.81 -3.43 21.44
CA VAL A 58 14.72 -2.45 22.07
C VAL A 58 14.16 -1.94 23.40
N LEU A 59 12.85 -1.68 23.49
CA LEU A 59 12.20 -1.26 24.73
C LEU A 59 12.29 -2.33 25.82
N CYS A 60 12.10 -3.61 25.46
CA CYS A 60 12.24 -4.72 26.41
C CYS A 60 13.68 -4.84 26.94
N ILE A 61 14.68 -4.65 26.07
CA ILE A 61 16.09 -4.62 26.46
C ILE A 61 16.37 -3.45 27.41
N ALA A 62 15.85 -2.26 27.10
CA ALA A 62 16.03 -1.06 27.92
C ALA A 62 15.38 -1.20 29.32
N ASN A 63 14.25 -1.90 29.41
CA ASN A 63 13.58 -2.20 30.67
C ASN A 63 14.26 -3.32 31.49
N GLY A 64 15.27 -4.00 30.93
CA GLY A 64 15.96 -5.10 31.61
C GLY A 64 15.10 -6.37 31.76
N ASP A 65 14.14 -6.59 30.85
CA ASP A 65 13.33 -7.80 30.85
C ASP A 65 14.20 -9.05 30.65
N SER A 66 13.89 -10.14 31.35
CA SER A 66 14.60 -11.41 31.14
C SER A 66 14.39 -11.91 29.70
N PRO A 67 15.41 -12.53 29.05
CA PRO A 67 15.31 -12.95 27.64
C PRO A 67 14.08 -13.81 27.33
N ARG A 68 13.68 -14.66 28.30
CA ARG A 68 12.50 -15.54 28.20
C ARG A 68 11.18 -14.77 28.24
N LEU A 69 11.14 -13.63 28.93
CA LEU A 69 9.99 -12.73 28.93
C LEU A 69 9.92 -11.92 27.63
N VAL A 70 11.06 -11.46 27.12
CA VAL A 70 11.13 -10.76 25.83
C VAL A 70 10.63 -11.65 24.70
N GLU A 71 11.07 -12.91 24.64
CA GLU A 71 10.59 -13.89 23.66
C GLU A 71 9.07 -14.06 23.70
N LYS A 72 8.48 -14.23 24.89
CA LYS A 72 7.02 -14.36 25.04
C LYS A 72 6.28 -13.12 24.55
N LYS A 73 6.79 -11.93 24.85
CA LYS A 73 6.16 -10.67 24.44
C LYS A 73 6.26 -10.44 22.92
N VAL A 74 7.42 -10.74 22.32
CA VAL A 74 7.63 -10.64 20.86
C VAL A 74 6.78 -11.69 20.12
N ASN A 75 6.72 -12.92 20.63
CA ASN A 75 5.87 -14.00 20.07
C ASN A 75 4.37 -13.73 20.16
N ALA A 76 3.92 -12.82 21.03
CA ALA A 76 2.52 -12.41 21.10
C ALA A 76 2.12 -11.50 19.92
N ILE A 77 3.10 -10.85 19.27
CA ILE A 77 2.89 -9.91 18.15
C ILE A 77 3.18 -10.60 16.80
N LEU A 78 4.05 -11.61 16.80
CA LEU A 78 4.39 -12.40 15.62
C LEU A 78 3.26 -13.33 15.19
N ASP A 79 3.14 -13.54 13.88
CA ASP A 79 2.27 -14.56 13.34
C ASP A 79 2.73 -15.96 13.78
N PRO A 80 1.83 -16.95 13.89
CA PRO A 80 2.17 -18.29 14.37
C PRO A 80 3.34 -18.93 13.62
N SER A 81 3.51 -18.63 12.33
CA SER A 81 4.57 -19.15 11.47
C SER A 81 5.96 -18.58 11.79
N ASP A 82 6.03 -17.39 12.38
CA ASP A 82 7.27 -16.64 12.61
C ASP A 82 7.71 -16.68 14.07
N ARG A 83 7.03 -17.44 14.93
CA ARG A 83 7.31 -17.52 16.36
C ARG A 83 8.69 -18.11 16.62
N LEU A 84 9.45 -17.46 17.50
CA LEU A 84 10.75 -17.89 17.96
C LEU A 84 10.60 -18.92 19.09
N SER A 85 11.42 -19.96 19.09
CA SER A 85 11.49 -20.98 20.15
C SER A 85 12.94 -21.18 20.59
N MET A 86 13.59 -20.09 20.99
CA MET A 86 15.02 -20.06 21.28
C MET A 86 15.34 -20.59 22.70
N PHE A 87 14.35 -20.61 23.60
CA PHE A 87 14.51 -21.01 25.00
C PHE A 87 13.45 -22.03 25.49
N GLU A 88 13.22 -23.10 24.73
CA GLU A 88 12.54 -24.31 25.25
C GLU A 88 13.17 -24.78 26.57
#